data_AF-A0A1Y2LTG8-F1
#
_entry.id   AF-A0A1Y2LTG8-F1
#
_cell.length_a   1.000
_cell.length_b   1.000
_cell.length_c   1.000
_cell.angle_alpha   90.00
_cell.angle_beta   90.00
_cell.angle_gamma   90.00
#
_symmetry.space_group_name_H-M   'P 1'
#
loop_
_entity.id
_entity.type
_entity.pdbx_description
1 polymer ?
#
loop_
_entity_poly.entity_id
_entity_poly.type
_entity_poly.pdbx_seq_one_letter_code
_entity_poly.pdbx_strand_id
1 'polypeptide(L)'
;MAHLNSRWLLVALAAIASVFLGVRSKEDDLVASLSERARVLYPNTENFTTASSRWSRAKPPSYNLIVQVATEADVQKTIMYANEKRVPFLAVSGGHGTTSELANAKDAIGIRFTQMRNISIVDDGQAVLIEGGVRTGDLLPYLWARGKQTMTTACDCVGFIAPVLGGGHGWLQGRYGLATDQLLSARLVLANGTVVEVSQESNPDLFWALRGAGHNFGLVTQAKLKIYDVAPDEQQWIGSGFTFTHDKLEDLFDIANKVLDDPERSAGLSYYFVFAFNPEVDPVNPILTVWLLNQASSIPSRFTEPLYALSPVSVNTSVTEFPEANAHLQGGLDGAACTEGSSRKLTPISLQSYDIPSIRKSFDIFARMPAAFHNSVVFFENYPIDGVVKIDANSTAYPDRAGKVLAAPLMSYPANASLDTVSDGIIDDIRDALVEGSGHPLVAYVNYAKGDESLEAMYGYEPWRLEKLRRLKKEYDPFGRFNFYAPIV
;
A
#
# COMPACT_ATOMS: atom_id res chain seq x y z
N MET A 1 56.90 -69.93 14.61
CA MET A 1 55.62 -69.47 15.18
C MET A 1 55.36 -68.10 14.55
N ALA A 2 54.69 -68.08 13.40
CA ALA A 2 53.21 -68.00 13.27
C ALA A 2 52.80 -66.50 13.25
N HIS A 3 52.15 -65.91 12.24
CA HIS A 3 51.45 -66.41 11.07
C HIS A 3 51.27 -65.28 10.01
N LEU A 4 51.35 -65.67 8.73
CA LEU A 4 50.61 -65.23 7.52
C LEU A 4 50.71 -63.77 7.04
N ASN A 5 51.21 -63.51 5.81
CA ASN A 5 50.57 -63.70 4.47
C ASN A 5 49.35 -62.76 4.28
N SER A 6 49.11 -62.10 3.15
CA SER A 6 49.49 -62.38 1.77
C SER A 6 49.29 -61.13 0.90
N ARG A 7 50.06 -61.09 -0.20
CA ARG A 7 49.76 -60.42 -1.48
C ARG A 7 48.29 -60.57 -1.93
N TRP A 8 47.94 -59.86 -3.02
CA TRP A 8 46.62 -59.66 -3.66
C TRP A 8 45.95 -58.40 -3.09
N LEU A 9 45.76 -57.29 -3.80
CA LEU A 9 45.27 -57.11 -5.17
C LEU A 9 45.90 -55.88 -5.85
N LEU A 10 46.43 -56.10 -7.04
CA LEU A 10 46.89 -55.11 -8.02
C LEU A 10 45.74 -54.60 -8.91
N VAL A 11 44.54 -54.43 -8.35
CA VAL A 11 43.34 -53.98 -9.10
C VAL A 11 42.51 -53.05 -8.22
N ALA A 12 42.95 -51.80 -8.03
CA ALA A 12 42.12 -50.74 -7.43
C ALA A 12 42.65 -49.32 -7.71
N LEU A 13 43.39 -49.10 -8.81
CA LEU A 13 43.95 -47.78 -9.14
C LEU A 13 43.40 -47.16 -10.43
N ALA A 14 42.27 -47.66 -10.96
CA ALA A 14 41.67 -47.16 -12.20
C ALA A 14 40.13 -47.03 -12.17
N ALA A 15 39.50 -46.87 -11.00
CA ALA A 15 38.04 -46.75 -10.91
C ALA A 15 37.52 -45.80 -9.81
N ILE A 16 38.24 -44.70 -9.53
CA ILE A 16 37.67 -43.55 -8.78
C ILE A 16 38.10 -42.25 -9.48
N ALA A 17 37.77 -42.13 -10.78
CA ALA A 17 37.90 -40.88 -11.53
C ALA A 17 36.60 -40.49 -12.25
N SER A 18 35.50 -41.20 -12.02
CA SER A 18 34.25 -40.97 -12.74
C SER A 18 33.06 -41.24 -11.83
N VAL A 19 32.69 -40.29 -10.95
CA VAL A 19 31.33 -39.79 -10.66
C VAL A 19 31.50 -38.57 -9.72
N PHE A 20 32.06 -37.48 -10.25
CA PHE A 20 31.83 -36.11 -9.74
C PHE A 20 31.23 -35.26 -10.87
N LEU A 21 30.40 -35.89 -11.71
CA LEU A 21 29.47 -35.15 -12.55
C LEU A 21 28.36 -34.67 -11.62
N GLY A 22 28.49 -33.40 -11.21
CA GLY A 22 27.66 -32.76 -10.22
C GLY A 22 26.18 -32.93 -10.51
N VAL A 23 25.46 -33.43 -9.50
CA VAL A 23 24.05 -33.11 -9.35
C VAL A 23 24.01 -31.64 -8.96
N ARG A 24 24.08 -30.74 -9.95
CA ARG A 24 23.67 -29.35 -9.73
C ARG A 24 22.23 -29.41 -9.23
N SER A 25 21.96 -28.87 -8.06
CA SER A 25 20.59 -28.77 -7.59
C SER A 25 19.83 -27.89 -8.59
N LYS A 26 18.54 -28.15 -8.85
CA LYS A 26 17.78 -27.28 -9.76
C LYS A 26 17.66 -25.84 -9.25
N GLU A 27 17.97 -25.58 -7.98
CA GLU A 27 18.09 -24.24 -7.40
C GLU A 27 19.34 -23.50 -7.88
N ASP A 28 20.43 -24.22 -8.14
CA ASP A 28 21.65 -23.68 -8.77
C ASP A 28 21.37 -23.18 -10.19
N ASP A 29 20.38 -23.76 -10.87
CA ASP A 29 19.95 -23.32 -12.21
C ASP A 29 19.21 -21.98 -12.16
N LEU A 30 18.42 -21.72 -11.11
CA LEU A 30 17.79 -20.41 -10.91
C LEU A 30 18.87 -19.36 -10.70
N VAL A 31 19.78 -19.57 -9.74
CA VAL A 31 20.86 -18.61 -9.42
C VAL A 31 21.70 -18.31 -10.65
N ALA A 32 22.11 -19.34 -11.42
CA ALA A 32 22.91 -19.17 -12.62
C ALA A 32 22.18 -18.43 -13.75
N SER A 33 20.84 -18.42 -13.73
CA SER A 33 20.05 -17.71 -14.72
C SER A 33 19.91 -16.21 -14.41
N LEU A 34 20.01 -15.80 -13.14
CA LEU A 34 19.74 -14.41 -12.73
C LEU A 34 20.91 -13.46 -13.05
N SER A 35 20.63 -12.16 -13.03
CA SER A 35 21.63 -11.11 -13.21
C SER A 35 22.62 -11.06 -12.05
N GLU A 36 23.81 -10.51 -12.29
CA GLU A 36 24.88 -10.40 -11.28
C GLU A 36 24.49 -9.61 -10.02
N ARG A 37 23.50 -8.71 -10.13
CA ARG A 37 23.01 -7.90 -9.00
C ARG A 37 21.86 -8.57 -8.25
N ALA A 38 21.26 -9.63 -8.81
CA ALA A 38 20.22 -10.38 -8.13
C ALA A 38 20.79 -11.21 -6.97
N ARG A 39 19.99 -11.46 -5.94
CA ARG A 39 20.36 -12.30 -4.80
C ARG A 39 19.25 -13.29 -4.50
N VAL A 40 19.62 -14.56 -4.28
CA VAL A 40 18.70 -15.58 -3.77
C VAL A 40 19.02 -15.79 -2.30
N LEU A 41 18.00 -15.61 -1.47
CA LEU A 41 18.07 -15.70 -0.03
C LEU A 41 17.30 -16.96 0.41
N TYR A 42 17.91 -17.71 1.31
CA TYR A 42 17.38 -18.97 1.82
C TYR A 42 17.03 -18.88 3.31
N PRO A 43 16.05 -19.66 3.79
CA PRO A 43 15.66 -19.72 5.19
C PRO A 43 16.85 -19.92 6.14
N ASN A 44 16.66 -19.54 7.41
CA ASN A 44 17.66 -19.63 8.49
C ASN A 44 18.88 -18.71 8.33
N THR A 45 18.78 -17.67 7.50
CA THR A 45 19.77 -16.59 7.40
C THR A 45 19.17 -15.26 7.85
N GLU A 46 19.98 -14.38 8.43
CA GLU A 46 19.54 -13.03 8.87
C GLU A 46 19.00 -12.20 7.70
N ASN A 47 19.66 -12.30 6.54
CA ASN A 47 19.22 -11.63 5.31
C ASN A 47 17.85 -12.12 4.87
N PHE A 48 17.56 -13.42 4.97
CA PHE A 48 16.24 -13.96 4.66
C PHE A 48 15.19 -13.50 5.67
N THR A 49 15.49 -13.48 6.97
CA THR A 49 14.56 -12.99 7.99
C THR A 49 14.20 -11.52 7.73
N THR A 50 15.20 -10.67 7.50
CA THR A 50 15.01 -9.25 7.16
C THR A 50 14.23 -9.09 5.85
N ALA A 51 14.57 -9.85 4.83
CA ALA A 51 13.84 -9.91 3.58
C ALA A 51 12.51 -10.70 3.68
N SER A 52 12.11 -11.21 4.82
CA SER A 52 10.77 -11.78 5.02
C SER A 52 9.87 -10.82 5.78
N SER A 53 10.47 -9.88 6.53
CA SER A 53 9.77 -8.84 7.26
C SER A 53 8.85 -8.00 6.38
N ARG A 54 7.74 -7.59 6.99
CA ARG A 54 6.68 -6.77 6.42
C ARG A 54 6.33 -5.69 7.43
N TRP A 55 5.66 -4.65 6.94
CA TRP A 55 5.13 -3.58 7.78
C TRP A 55 4.11 -4.09 8.83
N SER A 56 3.32 -5.09 8.46
CA SER A 56 2.46 -5.84 9.39
C SER A 56 3.00 -7.25 9.62
N ARG A 57 3.04 -7.67 10.89
CA ARG A 57 3.32 -9.05 11.30
C ARG A 57 2.06 -9.93 11.39
N ALA A 58 0.87 -9.38 11.17
CA ALA A 58 -0.37 -10.16 11.20
C ALA A 58 -0.46 -11.05 9.96
N LYS A 59 -0.90 -12.31 10.15
CA LYS A 59 -1.19 -13.28 9.08
C LYS A 59 -0.15 -13.26 7.92
N PRO A 60 1.15 -13.51 8.17
CA PRO A 60 2.18 -13.38 7.14
C PRO A 60 2.14 -14.52 6.11
N PRO A 61 2.58 -14.29 4.85
CA PRO A 61 2.93 -15.35 3.92
C PRO A 61 4.13 -16.16 4.45
N SER A 62 4.34 -17.35 3.90
CA SER A 62 5.60 -18.10 4.09
C SER A 62 6.37 -18.23 2.78
N TYR A 63 7.70 -18.17 2.86
CA TYR A 63 8.59 -18.26 1.72
C TYR A 63 9.57 -19.42 1.88
N ASN A 64 9.82 -20.17 0.79
CA ASN A 64 10.89 -21.17 0.73
C ASN A 64 12.22 -20.56 0.27
N LEU A 65 12.15 -19.49 -0.52
CA LEU A 65 13.29 -18.66 -0.91
C LEU A 65 12.77 -17.27 -1.27
N ILE A 66 13.66 -16.29 -1.22
CA ILE A 66 13.39 -14.93 -1.66
C ILE A 66 14.41 -14.53 -2.72
N VAL A 67 13.94 -14.05 -3.86
CA VAL A 67 14.77 -13.46 -4.91
C VAL A 67 14.68 -11.94 -4.82
N GLN A 68 15.79 -11.29 -4.47
CA GLN A 68 15.94 -9.85 -4.64
C GLN A 68 16.28 -9.59 -6.11
N VAL A 69 15.28 -9.21 -6.88
CA VAL A 69 15.39 -8.96 -8.33
C VAL A 69 16.02 -7.61 -8.59
N ALA A 70 16.85 -7.52 -9.61
CA ALA A 70 17.61 -6.33 -9.97
C ALA A 70 17.32 -5.84 -11.39
N THR A 71 16.63 -6.65 -12.20
CA THR A 71 16.24 -6.38 -13.58
C THR A 71 14.89 -7.03 -13.89
N GLU A 72 14.21 -6.56 -14.94
CA GLU A 72 12.98 -7.21 -15.46
C GLU A 72 13.21 -8.68 -15.83
N ALA A 73 14.38 -9.02 -16.37
CA ALA A 73 14.73 -10.40 -16.71
C ALA A 73 14.81 -11.32 -15.47
N ASP A 74 15.24 -10.78 -14.31
CA ASP A 74 15.24 -11.55 -13.05
C ASP A 74 13.81 -11.90 -12.62
N VAL A 75 12.88 -10.96 -12.79
CA VAL A 75 11.45 -11.18 -12.51
C VAL A 75 10.90 -12.27 -13.44
N GLN A 76 11.17 -12.18 -14.75
CA GLN A 76 10.74 -13.19 -15.73
C GLN A 76 11.25 -14.59 -15.37
N LYS A 77 12.57 -14.72 -15.15
CA LYS A 77 13.21 -16.00 -14.82
C LYS A 77 12.68 -16.58 -13.51
N THR A 78 12.43 -15.73 -12.52
CA THR A 78 11.86 -16.17 -11.24
C THR A 78 10.43 -16.68 -11.39
N ILE A 79 9.57 -15.99 -12.16
CA ILE A 79 8.20 -16.46 -12.45
C ILE A 79 8.22 -17.77 -13.24
N MET A 80 9.06 -17.85 -14.27
CA MET A 80 9.18 -19.07 -15.09
C MET A 80 9.64 -20.26 -14.24
N TYR A 81 10.63 -20.05 -13.37
CA TYR A 81 11.08 -21.06 -12.42
C TYR A 81 9.95 -21.48 -11.47
N ALA A 82 9.23 -20.52 -10.86
CA ALA A 82 8.11 -20.80 -9.97
C ALA A 82 7.03 -21.64 -10.66
N ASN A 83 6.70 -21.30 -11.91
CA ASN A 83 5.75 -22.05 -12.73
C ASN A 83 6.22 -23.47 -13.04
N GLU A 84 7.49 -23.65 -13.43
CA GLU A 84 8.09 -24.96 -13.69
C GLU A 84 8.03 -25.85 -12.43
N LYS A 85 8.31 -25.27 -11.26
CA LYS A 85 8.25 -25.98 -9.97
C LYS A 85 6.86 -26.11 -9.39
N ARG A 86 5.86 -25.44 -9.98
CA ARG A 86 4.50 -25.30 -9.45
C ARG A 86 4.47 -24.72 -8.03
N VAL A 87 5.39 -23.81 -7.74
CA VAL A 87 5.48 -23.09 -6.47
C VAL A 87 4.78 -21.74 -6.62
N PRO A 88 3.95 -21.31 -5.66
CA PRO A 88 3.40 -19.95 -5.64
C PRO A 88 4.51 -18.90 -5.60
N PHE A 89 4.22 -17.68 -6.05
CA PHE A 89 5.14 -16.57 -5.88
C PHE A 89 4.38 -15.33 -5.45
N LEU A 90 5.07 -14.42 -4.74
CA LEU A 90 4.48 -13.18 -4.24
C LEU A 90 5.50 -12.04 -4.40
N ALA A 91 5.08 -10.98 -5.07
CA ALA A 91 5.90 -9.79 -5.22
C ALA A 91 5.83 -8.89 -3.99
N VAL A 92 6.97 -8.30 -3.64
CA VAL A 92 7.08 -7.37 -2.53
C VAL A 92 7.89 -6.15 -2.97
N SER A 93 7.20 -5.01 -3.02
CA SER A 93 7.80 -3.68 -3.13
C SER A 93 8.06 -3.12 -1.72
N GLY A 94 7.17 -2.26 -1.21
CA GLY A 94 7.27 -1.70 0.13
C GLY A 94 6.77 -2.58 1.29
N GLY A 95 6.14 -3.73 1.03
CA GLY A 95 5.73 -4.67 2.08
C GLY A 95 4.57 -4.22 2.99
N HIS A 96 3.75 -3.27 2.52
CA HIS A 96 2.68 -2.61 3.28
C HIS A 96 1.28 -3.25 3.17
N GLY A 97 1.09 -4.27 2.33
CA GLY A 97 -0.22 -4.93 2.24
C GLY A 97 -0.67 -5.45 3.62
N THR A 98 -1.95 -5.35 3.95
CA THR A 98 -2.53 -5.79 5.25
C THR A 98 -3.62 -6.85 5.11
N THR A 99 -4.12 -7.05 3.89
CA THR A 99 -5.09 -8.10 3.53
C THR A 99 -4.67 -9.48 4.04
N SER A 100 -5.64 -10.22 4.55
CA SER A 100 -5.47 -11.55 5.12
C SER A 100 -5.08 -12.60 4.08
N GLU A 101 -5.37 -12.36 2.80
CA GLU A 101 -5.16 -13.24 1.67
C GLU A 101 -3.67 -13.42 1.36
N LEU A 102 -2.82 -12.50 1.81
CA LEU A 102 -1.36 -12.68 1.75
C LEU A 102 -0.93 -13.94 2.50
N ALA A 103 -1.65 -14.34 3.55
CA ALA A 103 -1.36 -15.57 4.27
C ALA A 103 -1.56 -16.84 3.43
N ASN A 104 -2.29 -16.77 2.31
CA ASN A 104 -2.52 -17.88 1.39
C ASN A 104 -1.29 -18.18 0.52
N ALA A 105 -0.34 -17.24 0.41
CA ALA A 105 0.96 -17.51 -0.19
C ALA A 105 1.80 -18.36 0.78
N LYS A 106 1.62 -19.68 0.68
CA LYS A 106 2.37 -20.68 1.44
C LYS A 106 3.55 -21.18 0.65
N ASP A 107 4.69 -21.24 1.32
CA ASP A 107 5.93 -21.85 0.86
C ASP A 107 6.35 -21.29 -0.51
N ALA A 108 6.05 -20.00 -0.69
CA ALA A 108 6.13 -19.29 -1.95
C ALA A 108 7.56 -18.84 -2.26
N ILE A 109 7.78 -18.42 -3.49
CA ILE A 109 8.95 -17.62 -3.86
C ILE A 109 8.62 -16.15 -3.65
N GLY A 110 9.32 -15.50 -2.72
CA GLY A 110 9.23 -14.05 -2.54
C GLY A 110 10.02 -13.32 -3.63
N ILE A 111 9.39 -12.43 -4.40
CA ILE A 111 10.04 -11.62 -5.44
C ILE A 111 10.18 -10.19 -4.93
N ARG A 112 11.37 -9.82 -4.46
CA ARG A 112 11.62 -8.51 -3.85
C ARG A 112 12.23 -7.52 -4.81
N PHE A 113 11.56 -6.39 -4.99
CA PHE A 113 11.98 -5.32 -5.89
C PHE A 113 13.01 -4.35 -5.27
N THR A 114 13.64 -4.71 -4.14
CA THR A 114 14.51 -3.80 -3.38
C THR A 114 15.71 -3.28 -4.17
N GLN A 115 16.15 -3.98 -5.23
CA GLN A 115 17.26 -3.58 -6.11
C GLN A 115 16.81 -2.91 -7.42
N MET A 116 15.50 -2.72 -7.62
CA MET A 116 14.88 -2.06 -8.78
C MET A 116 14.25 -0.74 -8.35
N ARG A 117 15.09 0.27 -8.12
CA ARG A 117 14.73 1.60 -7.56
C ARG A 117 15.13 2.78 -8.43
N ASN A 118 15.40 2.57 -9.71
CA ASN A 118 15.79 3.66 -10.60
C ASN A 118 14.63 4.64 -10.81
N ILE A 119 14.98 5.93 -10.90
CA ILE A 119 14.06 7.05 -11.14
C ILE A 119 14.69 7.96 -12.21
N SER A 120 13.96 8.25 -13.28
CA SER A 120 14.41 9.18 -14.31
C SER A 120 13.28 10.03 -14.85
N ILE A 121 13.46 11.35 -14.89
CA ILE A 121 12.57 12.27 -15.60
C ILE A 121 12.74 12.08 -17.11
N VAL A 122 11.63 12.03 -17.84
CA VAL A 122 11.54 11.87 -19.29
C VAL A 122 10.53 12.84 -19.89
N ASP A 123 10.36 12.78 -21.21
CA ASP A 123 9.42 13.63 -21.98
C ASP A 123 9.59 15.12 -21.64
N ASP A 124 10.83 15.60 -21.71
CA ASP A 124 11.18 17.00 -21.45
C ASP A 124 10.64 17.55 -20.11
N GLY A 125 10.55 16.68 -19.10
CA GLY A 125 10.11 17.07 -17.76
C GLY A 125 8.62 16.90 -17.48
N GLN A 126 7.87 16.27 -18.39
CA GLN A 126 6.42 16.05 -18.22
C GLN A 126 6.08 14.69 -17.59
N ALA A 127 7.04 13.77 -17.55
CA ALA A 127 6.84 12.45 -16.95
C ALA A 127 8.06 11.95 -16.16
N VAL A 128 7.83 11.00 -15.28
CA VAL A 128 8.87 10.24 -14.58
C VAL A 128 8.72 8.76 -14.89
N LEU A 129 9.83 8.09 -15.16
CA LEU A 129 9.95 6.64 -15.16
C LEU A 129 10.47 6.18 -13.80
N ILE A 130 9.76 5.26 -13.17
CA ILE A 130 10.15 4.64 -11.91
C ILE A 130 10.14 3.13 -12.02
N GLU A 131 11.06 2.46 -11.33
CA GLU A 131 11.05 1.00 -11.19
C GLU A 131 10.14 0.50 -10.06
N GLY A 132 9.74 -0.78 -10.13
CA GLY A 132 8.80 -1.45 -9.21
C GLY A 132 9.09 -1.31 -7.69
N GLY A 133 10.35 -1.08 -7.32
CA GLY A 133 10.82 -1.01 -5.94
C GLY A 133 10.94 0.38 -5.35
N VAL A 134 10.70 1.43 -6.14
CA VAL A 134 10.74 2.84 -5.69
C VAL A 134 9.71 3.06 -4.58
N ARG A 135 10.14 3.66 -3.48
CA ARG A 135 9.26 4.10 -2.38
C ARG A 135 8.90 5.56 -2.53
N THR A 136 7.84 5.98 -1.85
CA THR A 136 7.43 7.40 -1.79
C THR A 136 8.57 8.31 -1.33
N GLY A 137 9.28 7.92 -0.27
CA GLY A 137 10.45 8.65 0.25
C GLY A 137 11.68 8.64 -0.67
N ASP A 138 11.73 7.76 -1.68
CA ASP A 138 12.75 7.82 -2.73
C ASP A 138 12.35 8.86 -3.81
N LEU A 139 11.05 8.92 -4.14
CA LEU A 139 10.52 9.68 -5.28
C LEU A 139 10.34 11.17 -4.99
N LEU A 140 9.74 11.53 -3.84
CA LEU A 140 9.40 12.93 -3.58
C LEU A 140 10.64 13.83 -3.51
N PRO A 141 11.71 13.49 -2.75
CA PRO A 141 12.91 14.33 -2.73
C PRO A 141 13.57 14.43 -4.10
N TYR A 142 13.57 13.34 -4.89
CA TYR A 142 14.15 13.31 -6.23
C TYR A 142 13.45 14.29 -7.19
N LEU A 143 12.11 14.29 -7.20
CA LEU A 143 11.33 15.18 -8.04
C LEU A 143 11.44 16.63 -7.56
N TRP A 144 11.32 16.84 -6.26
CA TRP A 144 11.33 18.17 -5.67
C TRP A 144 12.64 18.92 -5.92
N ALA A 145 13.78 18.24 -5.81
CA ALA A 145 15.10 18.79 -6.14
C ALA A 145 15.24 19.23 -7.62
N ARG A 146 14.27 18.88 -8.48
CA ARG A 146 14.18 19.24 -9.90
C ARG A 146 13.00 20.16 -10.20
N GLY A 147 12.38 20.75 -9.18
CA GLY A 147 11.21 21.61 -9.32
C GLY A 147 9.95 20.87 -9.78
N LYS A 148 9.87 19.57 -9.50
CA LYS A 148 8.75 18.70 -9.90
C LYS A 148 8.04 18.10 -8.71
N GLN A 149 6.78 17.75 -8.90
CA GLN A 149 5.93 17.05 -7.94
C GLN A 149 5.01 16.06 -8.65
N THR A 150 4.41 15.14 -7.91
CA THR A 150 3.38 14.23 -8.41
C THR A 150 2.48 13.77 -7.27
N MET A 151 1.39 13.09 -7.59
CA MET A 151 0.54 12.43 -6.62
C MET A 151 1.34 11.58 -5.64
N THR A 152 0.98 11.63 -4.37
CA THR A 152 1.68 10.88 -3.32
C THR A 152 0.68 10.24 -2.36
N THR A 153 1.16 9.27 -1.58
CA THR A 153 0.46 8.71 -0.42
C THR A 153 0.99 9.33 0.88
N ALA A 154 0.24 9.20 1.97
CA ALA A 154 0.55 9.79 3.27
C ALA A 154 1.76 9.16 4.03
N CYS A 155 2.56 8.30 3.40
CA CYS A 155 3.63 7.53 4.07
C CYS A 155 4.81 7.23 3.14
N ASP A 156 6.04 7.50 3.60
CA ASP A 156 7.26 7.49 2.80
C ASP A 156 7.85 6.10 2.56
N CYS A 157 7.65 5.17 3.50
CA CYS A 157 8.17 3.80 3.38
C CYS A 157 7.32 2.89 2.46
N VAL A 158 6.16 3.37 2.00
CA VAL A 158 5.28 2.67 1.07
C VAL A 158 5.95 2.56 -0.31
N GLY A 159 5.82 1.39 -0.95
CA GLY A 159 6.25 1.19 -2.33
C GLY A 159 5.29 1.88 -3.29
N PHE A 160 5.77 2.84 -4.06
CA PHE A 160 4.94 3.84 -4.74
C PHE A 160 3.95 3.23 -5.75
N ILE A 161 4.36 2.18 -6.47
CA ILE A 161 3.51 1.57 -7.51
C ILE A 161 2.31 0.81 -6.93
N ALA A 162 2.43 0.21 -5.74
CA ALA A 162 1.33 -0.61 -5.21
C ALA A 162 0.04 0.21 -5.00
N PRO A 163 0.07 1.38 -4.32
CA PRO A 163 -1.09 2.26 -4.26
C PRO A 163 -1.66 2.66 -5.62
N VAL A 164 -0.80 2.97 -6.59
CA VAL A 164 -1.19 3.35 -7.98
C VAL A 164 -2.06 2.26 -8.62
N LEU A 165 -1.76 0.98 -8.37
CA LEU A 165 -2.50 -0.15 -8.95
C LEU A 165 -3.93 -0.31 -8.39
N GLY A 166 -4.19 0.21 -7.19
CA GLY A 166 -5.50 0.15 -6.54
C GLY A 166 -6.28 1.47 -6.55
N GLY A 167 -5.71 2.55 -7.07
CA GLY A 167 -6.26 3.90 -7.02
C GLY A 167 -5.21 4.90 -6.53
N GLY A 168 -4.91 4.89 -5.24
CA GLY A 168 -3.87 5.74 -4.64
C GLY A 168 -4.41 7.12 -4.25
N HIS A 169 -4.96 7.21 -3.04
CA HIS A 169 -5.35 8.47 -2.42
C HIS A 169 -4.14 9.23 -1.85
N GLY A 170 -4.25 10.55 -1.84
CA GLY A 170 -3.33 11.41 -1.08
C GLY A 170 -3.35 12.88 -1.51
N TRP A 171 -2.30 13.61 -1.11
CA TRP A 171 -2.39 15.06 -0.90
C TRP A 171 -2.78 15.92 -2.11
N LEU A 172 -2.39 15.51 -3.32
CA LEU A 172 -2.60 16.30 -4.52
C LEU A 172 -3.84 15.85 -5.34
N GLN A 173 -4.65 14.92 -4.83
CA GLN A 173 -5.71 14.31 -5.64
C GLN A 173 -6.81 15.29 -6.03
N GLY A 174 -7.05 16.31 -5.19
CA GLY A 174 -7.97 17.40 -5.50
C GLY A 174 -7.58 18.17 -6.75
N ARG A 175 -6.28 18.23 -7.06
CA ARG A 175 -5.76 18.95 -8.23
C ARG A 175 -5.65 18.04 -9.45
N TYR A 176 -5.09 16.85 -9.27
CA TYR A 176 -4.62 16.01 -10.38
C TYR A 176 -5.36 14.68 -10.54
N GLY A 177 -6.30 14.34 -9.66
CA GLY A 177 -6.92 13.02 -9.59
C GLY A 177 -6.07 12.02 -8.79
N LEU A 178 -6.48 10.75 -8.74
CA LEU A 178 -5.79 9.73 -7.95
C LEU A 178 -4.40 9.43 -8.50
N ALA A 179 -3.55 8.73 -7.73
CA ALA A 179 -2.24 8.30 -8.20
C ALA A 179 -2.34 7.43 -9.47
N THR A 180 -3.40 6.64 -9.60
CA THR A 180 -3.71 5.83 -10.79
C THR A 180 -4.00 6.66 -12.04
N ASP A 181 -4.54 7.87 -11.87
CA ASP A 181 -4.84 8.80 -12.97
C ASP A 181 -3.55 9.46 -13.52
N GLN A 182 -2.43 9.29 -12.80
CA GLN A 182 -1.11 9.75 -13.22
C GLN A 182 -0.39 8.73 -14.10
N LEU A 183 -0.84 7.46 -14.12
CA LEU A 183 -0.21 6.42 -14.92
C LEU A 183 -0.41 6.69 -16.41
N LEU A 184 0.70 6.79 -17.16
CA LEU A 184 0.73 6.96 -18.61
C LEU A 184 0.98 5.63 -19.31
N SER A 185 1.92 4.84 -18.79
CA SER A 185 2.20 3.49 -19.25
C SER A 185 2.89 2.67 -18.18
N ALA A 186 2.90 1.35 -18.34
CA ALA A 186 3.67 0.45 -17.48
C ALA A 186 4.26 -0.71 -18.28
N ARG A 187 5.41 -1.20 -17.83
CA ARG A 187 5.97 -2.51 -18.20
C ARG A 187 5.70 -3.49 -17.08
N LEU A 188 5.19 -4.66 -17.43
CA LEU A 188 4.89 -5.71 -16.46
C LEU A 188 5.23 -7.09 -16.97
N VAL A 189 5.60 -7.96 -16.04
CA VAL A 189 5.76 -9.39 -16.28
C VAL A 189 4.48 -10.11 -15.90
N LEU A 190 3.87 -10.78 -16.88
CA LEU A 190 2.64 -11.56 -16.73
C LEU A 190 2.89 -12.90 -16.02
N ALA A 191 1.81 -13.59 -15.69
CA ALA A 191 1.82 -14.85 -14.94
C ALA A 191 2.66 -15.95 -15.60
N ASN A 192 2.81 -15.92 -16.92
CA ASN A 192 3.59 -16.87 -17.71
C ASN A 192 5.07 -16.44 -17.92
N GLY A 193 5.48 -15.28 -17.41
CA GLY A 193 6.82 -14.70 -17.61
C GLY A 193 6.97 -13.80 -18.84
N THR A 194 5.92 -13.63 -19.65
CA THR A 194 5.94 -12.68 -20.78
C THR A 194 5.96 -11.24 -20.27
N VAL A 195 6.80 -10.40 -20.89
CA VAL A 195 6.79 -8.95 -20.66
C VAL A 195 5.82 -8.30 -21.63
N VAL A 196 4.99 -7.40 -21.11
CA VAL A 196 4.11 -6.55 -21.91
C VAL A 196 4.26 -5.09 -21.52
N GLU A 197 4.02 -4.21 -22.48
CA GLU A 197 3.85 -2.78 -22.26
C GLU A 197 2.38 -2.42 -22.41
N VAL A 198 1.86 -1.65 -21.46
CA VAL A 198 0.47 -1.23 -21.41
C VAL A 198 0.38 0.30 -21.37
N SER A 199 -0.49 0.87 -22.17
CA SER A 199 -0.82 2.29 -22.25
C SER A 199 -2.23 2.44 -22.83
N GLN A 200 -2.66 3.67 -23.15
CA GLN A 200 -3.90 3.89 -23.88
C GLN A 200 -3.85 3.35 -25.33
N GLU A 201 -2.66 3.23 -25.90
CA GLU A 201 -2.41 2.80 -27.28
C GLU A 201 -1.94 1.34 -27.37
N SER A 202 -1.37 0.79 -26.30
CA SER A 202 -0.86 -0.59 -26.24
C SER A 202 -1.58 -1.38 -25.14
N ASN A 203 -2.22 -2.49 -25.46
CA ASN A 203 -2.99 -3.30 -24.49
C ASN A 203 -3.96 -2.46 -23.61
N PRO A 204 -4.83 -1.63 -24.20
CA PRO A 204 -5.62 -0.63 -23.47
C PRO A 204 -6.58 -1.22 -22.43
N ASP A 205 -7.07 -2.43 -22.66
CA ASP A 205 -7.94 -3.13 -21.73
C ASP A 205 -7.19 -3.55 -20.45
N LEU A 206 -5.94 -4.01 -20.58
CA LEU A 206 -5.08 -4.32 -19.45
C LEU A 206 -4.62 -3.03 -18.75
N PHE A 207 -4.32 -1.97 -19.50
CA PHE A 207 -4.02 -0.65 -18.94
C PHE A 207 -5.20 -0.07 -18.12
N TRP A 208 -6.43 -0.26 -18.60
CA TRP A 208 -7.65 0.06 -17.85
C TRP A 208 -7.72 -0.72 -16.53
N ALA A 209 -7.42 -2.03 -16.57
CA ALA A 209 -7.47 -2.90 -15.39
C ALA A 209 -6.37 -2.60 -14.37
N LEU A 210 -5.16 -2.23 -14.83
CA LEU A 210 -4.08 -1.80 -13.95
C LEU A 210 -4.46 -0.58 -13.11
N ARG A 211 -5.34 0.28 -13.64
CA ARG A 211 -5.79 1.48 -12.96
C ARG A 211 -6.98 1.22 -12.03
N GLY A 212 -6.74 0.47 -10.96
CA GLY A 212 -7.73 0.18 -9.91
C GLY A 212 -7.80 -1.28 -9.45
N ALA A 213 -7.36 -2.22 -10.28
CA ALA A 213 -7.31 -3.65 -9.95
C ALA A 213 -5.95 -4.30 -10.28
N GLY A 214 -4.89 -3.50 -10.42
CA GLY A 214 -3.65 -3.91 -11.07
C GLY A 214 -2.87 -5.03 -10.38
N HIS A 215 -3.07 -5.23 -9.08
CA HIS A 215 -2.49 -6.33 -8.29
C HIS A 215 -2.75 -7.72 -8.90
N ASN A 216 -3.79 -7.85 -9.72
CA ASN A 216 -4.28 -9.11 -10.26
C ASN A 216 -3.66 -9.54 -11.60
N PHE A 217 -2.88 -8.70 -12.28
CA PHE A 217 -2.58 -8.91 -13.71
C PHE A 217 -1.10 -9.02 -14.06
N GLY A 218 -0.18 -8.64 -13.16
CA GLY A 218 1.25 -8.77 -13.43
C GLY A 218 2.12 -8.06 -12.40
N LEU A 219 3.42 -8.30 -12.51
CA LEU A 219 4.42 -7.61 -11.71
C LEU A 219 4.96 -6.41 -12.49
N VAL A 220 4.59 -5.20 -12.07
CA VAL A 220 5.07 -3.96 -12.70
C VAL A 220 6.55 -3.76 -12.40
N THR A 221 7.36 -3.78 -13.45
CA THR A 221 8.81 -3.58 -13.39
C THR A 221 9.17 -2.11 -13.57
N GLN A 222 8.39 -1.37 -14.36
CA GLN A 222 8.55 0.05 -14.60
C GLN A 222 7.19 0.72 -14.84
N ALA A 223 7.01 1.93 -14.31
CA ALA A 223 5.84 2.76 -14.57
C ALA A 223 6.28 4.14 -15.07
N LYS A 224 5.55 4.68 -16.05
CA LYS A 224 5.66 6.06 -16.51
C LYS A 224 4.49 6.84 -15.94
N LEU A 225 4.78 7.91 -15.19
CA LEU A 225 3.79 8.70 -14.48
C LEU A 225 3.90 10.17 -14.88
N LYS A 226 2.76 10.87 -14.88
CA LYS A 226 2.72 12.33 -14.98
C LYS A 226 3.45 12.96 -13.79
N ILE A 227 4.17 14.04 -14.06
CA ILE A 227 4.73 14.93 -13.05
C ILE A 227 4.40 16.37 -13.42
N TYR A 228 4.42 17.24 -12.43
CA TYR A 228 3.97 18.62 -12.54
C TYR A 228 5.08 19.55 -12.08
N ASP A 229 5.16 20.73 -12.70
CA ASP A 229 6.00 21.80 -12.18
C ASP A 229 5.49 22.26 -10.81
N VAL A 230 6.42 22.60 -9.92
CA VAL A 230 6.09 23.24 -8.64
C VAL A 230 5.97 24.74 -8.89
N ALA A 231 4.75 25.28 -8.79
CA ALA A 231 4.54 26.71 -8.96
C ALA A 231 5.16 27.52 -7.79
N PRO A 232 5.45 28.81 -7.98
CA PRO A 232 6.02 29.65 -6.90
C PRO A 232 5.19 29.70 -5.61
N ASP A 233 3.87 29.58 -5.71
CA ASP A 233 2.92 29.55 -4.60
C ASP A 233 2.71 28.15 -4.00
N GLU A 234 3.37 27.12 -4.55
CA GLU A 234 3.24 25.72 -4.16
C GLU A 234 4.48 25.17 -3.43
N GLN A 235 5.44 26.05 -3.13
CA GLN A 235 6.73 25.72 -2.51
C GLN A 235 6.60 25.26 -1.05
N GLN A 236 5.46 25.51 -0.42
CA GLN A 236 5.24 25.26 1.00
C GLN A 236 4.02 24.40 1.26
N TRP A 237 4.11 23.61 2.31
CA TRP A 237 3.04 22.82 2.87
C TRP A 237 2.87 23.20 4.33
N ILE A 238 1.70 23.71 4.68
CA ILE A 238 1.36 24.00 6.07
C ILE A 238 0.48 22.86 6.61
N GLY A 239 0.83 22.40 7.81
CA GLY A 239 0.04 21.46 8.59
C GLY A 239 -0.30 22.07 9.94
N SER A 240 -1.58 22.07 10.30
CA SER A 240 -2.04 22.51 11.62
C SER A 240 -2.91 21.42 12.26
N GLY A 241 -2.40 20.83 13.34
CA GLY A 241 -3.03 19.78 14.11
C GLY A 241 -3.70 20.33 15.37
N PHE A 242 -4.98 20.06 15.54
CA PHE A 242 -5.80 20.48 16.67
C PHE A 242 -6.21 19.24 17.48
N THR A 243 -5.88 19.23 18.77
CA THR A 243 -6.23 18.12 19.69
C THR A 243 -7.40 18.50 20.58
N PHE A 244 -8.38 17.61 20.71
CA PHE A 244 -9.57 17.77 21.53
C PHE A 244 -9.82 16.53 22.40
N THR A 245 -10.49 16.74 23.52
CA THR A 245 -11.09 15.67 24.32
C THR A 245 -12.39 15.17 23.67
N HIS A 246 -12.83 13.98 24.08
CA HIS A 246 -13.95 13.26 23.45
C HIS A 246 -15.32 13.95 23.55
N ASP A 247 -15.47 14.94 24.44
CA ASP A 247 -16.70 15.74 24.60
C ASP A 247 -16.94 16.70 23.43
N LYS A 248 -15.95 16.90 22.55
CA LYS A 248 -16.06 17.72 21.34
C LYS A 248 -16.42 16.95 20.08
N LEU A 249 -16.68 15.64 20.18
CA LEU A 249 -16.86 14.78 19.01
C LEU A 249 -17.98 15.28 18.09
N GLU A 250 -19.18 15.50 18.62
CA GLU A 250 -20.34 15.91 17.83
C GLU A 250 -20.08 17.26 17.14
N ASP A 251 -19.65 18.27 17.90
CA ASP A 251 -19.35 19.60 17.38
C ASP A 251 -18.25 19.58 16.30
N LEU A 252 -17.21 18.75 16.50
CA LEU A 252 -16.09 18.63 15.57
C LEU A 252 -16.53 18.01 14.24
N PHE A 253 -17.33 16.95 14.27
CA PHE A 253 -17.82 16.32 13.05
C PHE A 253 -18.97 17.10 12.38
N ASP A 254 -19.70 17.93 13.13
CA ASP A 254 -20.58 18.95 12.55
C ASP A 254 -19.80 20.01 11.76
N ILE A 255 -18.64 20.45 12.26
CA ILE A 255 -17.73 21.31 11.50
C ILE A 255 -17.21 20.56 10.26
N ALA A 256 -16.81 19.30 10.42
CA ALA A 256 -16.30 18.47 9.33
C ALA A 256 -17.33 18.33 8.18
N ASN A 257 -18.61 18.10 8.50
CA ASN A 257 -19.67 18.00 7.49
C ASN A 257 -19.84 19.30 6.69
N LYS A 258 -19.65 20.47 7.32
CA LYS A 258 -19.77 21.77 6.63
C LYS A 258 -18.66 22.01 5.60
N VAL A 259 -17.49 21.36 5.75
CA VAL A 259 -16.34 21.56 4.85
C VAL A 259 -16.27 20.53 3.70
N LEU A 260 -17.09 19.47 3.72
CA LEU A 260 -17.08 18.44 2.68
C LEU A 260 -17.44 18.99 1.30
N ASP A 261 -18.46 19.86 1.25
CA ASP A 261 -19.00 20.46 0.03
C ASP A 261 -18.83 21.98 -0.03
N ASP A 262 -17.93 22.52 0.79
CA ASP A 262 -17.67 23.96 0.80
C ASP A 262 -17.04 24.39 -0.54
N PRO A 263 -17.74 25.20 -1.36
CA PRO A 263 -17.28 25.56 -2.70
C PRO A 263 -16.04 26.46 -2.69
N GLU A 264 -15.72 27.06 -1.54
CA GLU A 264 -14.54 27.90 -1.39
C GLU A 264 -13.37 27.14 -0.71
N ARG A 265 -13.50 25.82 -0.52
CA ARG A 265 -12.38 24.95 -0.11
C ARG A 265 -11.43 24.75 -1.29
N SER A 266 -10.13 24.97 -1.05
CA SER A 266 -9.13 24.76 -2.10
C SER A 266 -8.91 23.28 -2.39
N ALA A 267 -8.55 22.96 -3.63
CA ALA A 267 -8.15 21.61 -4.05
C ALA A 267 -6.88 21.09 -3.35
N GLY A 268 -6.20 21.92 -2.55
CA GLY A 268 -5.03 21.54 -1.76
C GLY A 268 -5.30 21.35 -0.26
N LEU A 269 -6.47 21.76 0.25
CA LEU A 269 -6.79 21.72 1.68
C LEU A 269 -7.44 20.39 2.07
N SER A 270 -6.68 19.51 2.72
CA SER A 270 -7.15 18.24 3.26
C SER A 270 -7.44 18.33 4.74
N TYR A 271 -8.46 17.61 5.19
CA TYR A 271 -8.75 17.37 6.61
C TYR A 271 -8.46 15.90 6.92
N TYR A 272 -7.72 15.65 8.01
CA TYR A 272 -7.35 14.31 8.43
C TYR A 272 -7.69 14.15 9.91
N PHE A 273 -8.77 13.43 10.21
CA PHE A 273 -9.21 13.21 11.60
C PHE A 273 -8.67 11.89 12.12
N VAL A 274 -8.33 11.84 13.40
CA VAL A 274 -7.74 10.68 14.07
C VAL A 274 -8.37 10.48 15.44
N PHE A 275 -8.82 9.26 15.71
CA PHE A 275 -9.05 8.76 17.06
C PHE A 275 -7.78 8.06 17.54
N ALA A 276 -7.26 8.43 18.70
CA ALA A 276 -6.05 7.83 19.27
C ALA A 276 -6.10 7.87 20.79
N PHE A 277 -5.46 6.91 21.45
CA PHE A 277 -5.19 7.04 22.89
C PHE A 277 -3.98 7.96 23.10
N ASN A 278 -4.11 8.94 23.99
CA ASN A 278 -3.00 9.76 24.43
C ASN A 278 -3.12 10.04 25.94
N PRO A 279 -2.44 9.23 26.79
CA PRO A 279 -2.57 9.33 28.24
C PRO A 279 -2.00 10.62 28.83
N GLU A 280 -1.19 11.38 28.08
CA GLU A 280 -0.72 12.71 28.50
C GLU A 280 -1.82 13.77 28.43
N VAL A 281 -2.83 13.56 27.58
CA VAL A 281 -3.98 14.47 27.42
C VAL A 281 -5.19 13.96 28.18
N ASP A 282 -5.56 12.69 28.00
CA ASP A 282 -6.65 12.03 28.73
C ASP A 282 -6.21 10.59 29.07
N PRO A 283 -6.01 10.27 30.36
CA PRO A 283 -5.53 8.95 30.78
C PRO A 283 -6.57 7.84 30.68
N VAL A 284 -7.84 8.18 30.42
CA VAL A 284 -8.96 7.23 30.43
C VAL A 284 -9.53 7.06 29.02
N ASN A 285 -9.81 8.15 28.32
CA ASN A 285 -10.50 8.12 27.04
C ASN A 285 -9.56 8.42 25.87
N PRO A 286 -9.89 7.92 24.65
CA PRO A 286 -9.25 8.41 23.44
C PRO A 286 -9.47 9.91 23.24
N ILE A 287 -8.52 10.53 22.56
CA ILE A 287 -8.58 11.91 22.09
C ILE A 287 -8.98 11.96 20.62
N LEU A 288 -9.37 13.16 20.18
CA LEU A 288 -9.66 13.49 18.80
C LEU A 288 -8.56 14.43 18.31
N THR A 289 -7.94 14.12 17.18
CA THR A 289 -7.02 15.05 16.50
C THR A 289 -7.53 15.32 15.10
N VAL A 290 -7.56 16.57 14.68
CA VAL A 290 -7.77 16.93 13.27
C VAL A 290 -6.57 17.68 12.75
N TRP A 291 -6.03 17.23 11.62
CA TRP A 291 -4.98 17.91 10.88
C TRP A 291 -5.56 18.57 9.65
N LEU A 292 -5.30 19.87 9.49
CA LEU A 292 -5.53 20.59 8.26
C LEU A 292 -4.20 20.69 7.53
N LEU A 293 -4.15 20.16 6.32
CA LEU A 293 -2.94 20.10 5.48
C LEU A 293 -3.21 20.85 4.19
N ASN A 294 -2.38 21.82 3.85
CA ASN A 294 -2.58 22.65 2.67
C ASN A 294 -1.26 22.92 1.94
N GLN A 295 -1.24 22.75 0.62
CA GLN A 295 -0.16 23.23 -0.23
C GLN A 295 -0.27 24.76 -0.42
N ALA A 296 0.15 25.47 0.62
CA ALA A 296 0.24 26.92 0.66
C ALA A 296 1.09 27.33 1.87
N SER A 297 1.41 28.62 1.97
CA SER A 297 2.05 29.21 3.15
C SER A 297 1.12 29.38 4.35
N SER A 298 -0.20 29.26 4.17
CA SER A 298 -1.19 29.44 5.24
C SER A 298 -2.48 28.65 4.99
N ILE A 299 -3.25 28.46 6.06
CA ILE A 299 -4.61 27.89 6.01
C ILE A 299 -5.58 29.07 6.19
N PRO A 300 -6.57 29.26 5.30
CA PRO A 300 -7.54 30.35 5.45
C PRO A 300 -8.26 30.29 6.79
N SER A 301 -8.35 31.43 7.50
CA SER A 301 -8.78 31.45 8.90
C SER A 301 -10.19 30.89 9.12
N ARG A 302 -11.11 31.06 8.17
CA ARG A 302 -12.45 30.47 8.22
C ARG A 302 -12.48 28.94 8.37
N PHE A 303 -11.41 28.24 8.02
CA PHE A 303 -11.28 26.79 8.21
C PHE A 303 -10.69 26.40 9.57
N THR A 304 -9.99 27.32 10.24
CA THR A 304 -9.36 27.10 11.55
C THR A 304 -10.13 27.76 12.71
N GLU A 305 -10.79 28.89 12.48
CA GLU A 305 -11.59 29.64 13.46
C GLU A 305 -12.68 28.78 14.13
N PRO A 306 -13.46 27.96 13.39
CA PRO A 306 -14.42 27.04 14.02
C PRO A 306 -13.76 26.04 14.97
N LEU A 307 -12.54 25.58 14.65
CA LEU A 307 -11.80 24.64 15.49
C LEU A 307 -11.26 25.33 16.75
N TYR A 308 -10.73 26.55 16.61
CA TYR A 308 -10.33 27.37 17.77
C TYR A 308 -11.52 27.66 18.70
N ALA A 309 -12.71 27.88 18.14
CA ALA A 309 -13.91 28.15 18.93
C ALA A 309 -14.30 26.98 19.85
N LEU A 310 -13.91 25.74 19.51
CA LEU A 310 -14.10 24.56 20.35
C LEU A 310 -13.07 24.44 21.48
N SER A 311 -12.14 25.39 21.62
CA SER A 311 -11.10 25.41 22.66
C SER A 311 -10.24 24.13 22.68
N PRO A 312 -9.42 23.91 21.63
CA PRO A 312 -8.54 22.73 21.55
C PRO A 312 -7.59 22.67 22.76
N VAL A 313 -7.28 21.46 23.20
CA VAL A 313 -6.26 21.20 24.24
C VAL A 313 -4.90 21.69 23.77
N SER A 314 -4.57 21.45 22.51
CA SER A 314 -3.33 21.90 21.89
C SER A 314 -3.51 22.15 20.41
N VAL A 315 -2.70 23.07 19.88
CA VAL A 315 -2.58 23.34 18.45
C VAL A 315 -1.11 23.30 18.07
N ASN A 316 -0.74 22.44 17.14
CA ASN A 316 0.60 22.36 16.59
C ASN A 316 0.57 22.75 15.12
N THR A 317 1.30 23.79 14.74
CA THR A 317 1.40 24.23 13.35
C THR A 317 2.84 24.19 12.90
N SER A 318 3.09 23.60 11.75
CA SER A 318 4.39 23.59 11.11
C SER A 318 4.26 23.81 9.61
N VAL A 319 5.35 24.27 9.01
CA VAL A 319 5.49 24.44 7.56
C VAL A 319 6.65 23.58 7.10
N THR A 320 6.43 22.84 6.02
CA THR A 320 7.39 21.94 5.39
C THR A 320 7.44 22.19 3.89
N GLU A 321 8.38 21.55 3.20
CA GLU A 321 8.32 21.37 1.74
C GLU A 321 7.56 20.08 1.42
N PHE A 322 7.15 19.88 0.16
CA PHE A 322 6.33 18.71 -0.21
C PHE A 322 6.93 17.34 0.17
N PRO A 323 8.25 17.10 0.04
CA PRO A 323 8.84 15.83 0.46
C PRO A 323 8.67 15.51 1.95
N GLU A 324 8.46 16.52 2.78
CA GLU A 324 8.30 16.40 4.23
C GLU A 324 6.83 16.52 4.66
N ALA A 325 5.88 16.69 3.73
CA ALA A 325 4.46 16.83 4.05
C ALA A 325 3.92 15.63 4.84
N ASN A 326 4.43 14.42 4.57
CA ASN A 326 4.06 13.21 5.31
C ASN A 326 4.49 13.26 6.79
N ALA A 327 5.50 14.05 7.15
CA ALA A 327 5.97 14.17 8.53
C ALA A 327 4.92 14.80 9.45
N HIS A 328 3.99 15.62 8.93
CA HIS A 328 2.89 16.17 9.72
C HIS A 328 2.02 15.07 10.36
N LEU A 329 1.89 13.91 9.70
CA LEU A 329 1.14 12.76 10.18
C LEU A 329 2.04 11.63 10.70
N GLN A 330 3.31 11.93 11.02
CA GLN A 330 4.32 10.93 11.38
C GLN A 330 4.51 9.85 10.29
N GLY A 331 4.23 10.20 9.04
CA GLY A 331 4.38 9.39 7.83
C GLY A 331 5.76 9.45 7.18
N GLY A 332 6.69 10.22 7.74
CA GLY A 332 8.08 10.26 7.29
C GLY A 332 8.80 8.93 7.51
N LEU A 333 9.95 8.72 6.87
CA LEU A 333 10.74 7.47 7.00
C LEU A 333 11.07 7.11 8.45
N ASP A 334 11.36 8.11 9.29
CA ASP A 334 11.67 7.94 10.71
C ASP A 334 10.43 8.09 11.62
N GLY A 335 9.25 8.26 11.02
CA GLY A 335 7.98 8.46 11.73
C GLY A 335 7.34 7.15 12.20
N ALA A 336 6.44 7.27 13.18
CA ALA A 336 5.77 6.11 13.79
C ALA A 336 4.97 5.26 12.79
N ALA A 337 4.47 5.85 11.70
CA ALA A 337 3.77 5.12 10.66
C ALA A 337 4.69 4.16 9.90
N CYS A 338 5.99 4.42 9.84
CA CYS A 338 6.98 3.56 9.17
C CYS A 338 7.65 2.54 10.08
N THR A 339 7.40 2.59 11.39
CA THR A 339 7.98 1.65 12.36
C THR A 339 7.53 0.21 12.10
N GLU A 340 8.48 -0.71 11.98
CA GLU A 340 8.21 -2.14 11.86
C GLU A 340 8.03 -2.83 13.23
N GLY A 341 7.57 -4.08 13.24
CA GLY A 341 7.57 -4.93 14.44
C GLY A 341 6.21 -5.19 15.08
N SER A 342 5.18 -4.39 14.75
CA SER A 342 3.80 -4.61 15.22
C SER A 342 3.00 -5.49 14.25
N SER A 343 1.97 -6.15 14.78
CA SER A 343 0.87 -6.63 13.95
C SER A 343 -0.06 -5.47 13.64
N ARG A 344 -0.47 -5.37 12.37
CA ARG A 344 -1.37 -4.32 11.89
C ARG A 344 -2.48 -4.87 11.01
N LYS A 345 -3.70 -4.40 11.23
CA LYS A 345 -4.88 -4.74 10.42
C LYS A 345 -5.67 -3.48 10.13
N LEU A 346 -6.18 -3.39 8.92
CA LEU A 346 -6.84 -2.23 8.37
C LEU A 346 -8.13 -2.69 7.70
N THR A 347 -9.18 -1.87 7.74
CA THR A 347 -10.36 -2.08 6.89
C THR A 347 -10.85 -0.74 6.34
N PRO A 348 -11.23 -0.65 5.06
CA PRO A 348 -11.61 0.60 4.44
C PRO A 348 -13.11 0.82 4.45
N ILE A 349 -13.49 2.09 4.46
CA ILE A 349 -14.87 2.54 4.28
C ILE A 349 -14.83 3.87 3.55
N SER A 350 -15.49 3.95 2.42
CA SER A 350 -15.78 5.23 1.78
C SER A 350 -17.08 5.80 2.33
N LEU A 351 -17.08 7.09 2.66
CA LEU A 351 -18.25 7.80 3.17
C LEU A 351 -18.55 9.05 2.34
N GLN A 352 -19.83 9.38 2.25
CA GLN A 352 -20.32 10.63 1.65
C GLN A 352 -20.43 11.77 2.67
N SER A 353 -20.57 11.45 3.95
CA SER A 353 -20.67 12.40 5.05
C SER A 353 -20.30 11.71 6.36
N TYR A 354 -20.09 12.50 7.41
CA TYR A 354 -19.91 12.00 8.77
C TYR A 354 -21.28 11.87 9.45
N ASP A 355 -21.88 10.68 9.44
CA ASP A 355 -23.07 10.41 10.24
C ASP A 355 -22.71 10.41 11.74
N ILE A 356 -23.13 11.46 12.45
CA ILE A 356 -22.68 11.72 13.83
C ILE A 356 -23.01 10.56 14.79
N PRO A 357 -24.22 9.98 14.79
CA PRO A 357 -24.52 8.81 15.62
C PRO A 357 -23.58 7.63 15.36
N SER A 358 -23.30 7.31 14.09
CA SER A 358 -22.35 6.25 13.72
C SER A 358 -20.92 6.57 14.10
N ILE A 359 -20.48 7.83 13.95
CA ILE A 359 -19.16 8.27 14.40
C ILE A 359 -19.03 8.11 15.92
N ARG A 360 -20.03 8.53 16.70
CA ARG A 360 -20.08 8.31 18.17
C ARG A 360 -20.01 6.82 18.52
N LYS A 361 -20.83 6.00 17.86
CA LYS A 361 -20.82 4.54 18.06
C LYS A 361 -19.44 3.93 17.78
N SER A 362 -18.79 4.35 16.69
CA SER A 362 -17.44 3.91 16.32
C SER A 362 -16.39 4.32 17.36
N PHE A 363 -16.49 5.55 17.88
CA PHE A 363 -15.64 6.06 18.95
C PHE A 363 -15.82 5.28 20.25
N ASP A 364 -17.06 4.97 20.64
CA ASP A 364 -17.35 4.25 21.88
C ASP A 364 -16.86 2.78 21.82
N ILE A 365 -16.83 2.18 20.64
CA ILE A 365 -16.19 0.86 20.42
C ILE A 365 -14.67 1.00 20.59
N PHE A 366 -14.07 1.99 19.94
CA PHE A 366 -12.63 2.27 20.04
C PHE A 366 -12.18 2.59 21.48
N ALA A 367 -12.97 3.35 22.24
CA ALA A 367 -12.68 3.72 23.62
C ALA A 367 -12.69 2.53 24.59
N ARG A 368 -13.42 1.46 24.26
CA ARG A 368 -13.51 0.24 25.09
C ARG A 368 -12.45 -0.80 24.75
N MET A 369 -11.52 -0.50 23.85
CA MET A 369 -10.49 -1.45 23.44
C MET A 369 -9.55 -1.81 24.60
N PRO A 370 -9.11 -3.08 24.68
CA PRO A 370 -8.08 -3.50 25.63
C PRO A 370 -6.77 -2.74 25.44
N ALA A 371 -5.99 -2.59 26.51
CA ALA A 371 -4.71 -1.87 26.51
C ALA A 371 -3.71 -2.34 25.43
N ALA A 372 -3.76 -3.62 25.06
CA ALA A 372 -2.92 -4.17 23.98
C ALA A 372 -3.13 -3.50 22.61
N PHE A 373 -4.24 -2.78 22.42
CA PHE A 373 -4.63 -2.10 21.18
C PHE A 373 -4.56 -0.57 21.28
N HIS A 374 -4.05 0.01 22.37
CA HIS A 374 -4.03 1.48 22.55
C HIS A 374 -3.11 2.22 21.56
N ASN A 375 -2.24 1.51 20.83
CA ASN A 375 -1.47 2.06 19.70
C ASN A 375 -2.25 2.09 18.37
N SER A 376 -3.49 1.62 18.37
CA SER A 376 -4.38 1.66 17.21
C SER A 376 -4.92 3.07 16.99
N VAL A 377 -5.40 3.33 15.78
CA VAL A 377 -6.04 4.59 15.43
C VAL A 377 -7.25 4.34 14.54
N VAL A 378 -8.19 5.27 14.50
CA VAL A 378 -9.17 5.36 13.39
C VAL A 378 -8.91 6.66 12.67
N PHE A 379 -8.60 6.60 11.39
CA PHE A 379 -8.43 7.81 10.59
C PHE A 379 -9.59 8.03 9.63
N PHE A 380 -9.91 9.30 9.42
CA PHE A 380 -10.85 9.77 8.42
C PHE A 380 -10.12 10.74 7.50
N GLU A 381 -9.77 10.25 6.32
CA GLU A 381 -9.00 10.97 5.32
C GLU A 381 -9.97 11.70 4.39
N ASN A 382 -10.15 13.00 4.62
CA ASN A 382 -10.97 13.87 3.78
C ASN A 382 -10.08 14.73 2.89
N TYR A 383 -9.66 14.11 1.78
CA TYR A 383 -9.00 14.79 0.67
C TYR A 383 -10.04 15.52 -0.20
N PRO A 384 -9.70 16.67 -0.81
CA PRO A 384 -10.53 17.24 -1.87
C PRO A 384 -10.63 16.27 -3.07
N ILE A 385 -11.75 16.24 -3.76
CA ILE A 385 -12.04 15.27 -4.84
C ILE A 385 -12.24 15.91 -6.22
N ASP A 386 -12.06 17.23 -6.34
CA ASP A 386 -12.32 17.99 -7.57
C ASP A 386 -11.60 17.43 -8.80
N GLY A 387 -10.34 17.02 -8.64
CA GLY A 387 -9.54 16.36 -9.67
C GLY A 387 -9.98 14.92 -9.95
N VAL A 388 -10.46 14.20 -8.93
CA VAL A 388 -10.89 12.80 -9.02
C VAL A 388 -12.20 12.67 -9.80
N VAL A 389 -13.18 13.54 -9.53
CA VAL A 389 -14.51 13.50 -10.17
C VAL A 389 -14.51 14.00 -11.62
N LYS A 390 -13.45 14.69 -12.06
CA LYS A 390 -13.26 15.11 -13.46
C LYS A 390 -12.91 13.94 -14.39
N ILE A 391 -12.43 12.83 -13.84
CA ILE A 391 -12.08 11.63 -14.60
C ILE A 391 -13.32 10.74 -14.70
N ASP A 392 -13.67 10.33 -15.92
CA ASP A 392 -14.79 9.41 -16.15
C ASP A 392 -14.59 8.10 -15.36
N ALA A 393 -15.57 7.76 -14.52
CA ALA A 393 -15.57 6.54 -13.72
C ALA A 393 -15.52 5.25 -14.54
N ASN A 394 -15.86 5.30 -15.82
CA ASN A 394 -15.77 4.16 -16.72
C ASN A 394 -14.37 4.01 -17.35
N SER A 395 -13.53 5.05 -17.28
CA SER A 395 -12.21 5.09 -17.93
C SER A 395 -11.11 4.30 -17.19
N THR A 396 -11.41 3.81 -15.99
CA THR A 396 -10.52 3.02 -15.12
C THR A 396 -11.27 1.90 -14.41
N ALA A 397 -10.55 0.93 -13.84
CA ALA A 397 -11.12 -0.10 -12.99
C ALA A 397 -11.47 0.39 -11.58
N TYR A 398 -10.90 1.52 -11.13
CA TYR A 398 -11.22 2.09 -9.83
C TYR A 398 -12.69 2.59 -9.77
N PRO A 399 -13.50 2.13 -8.79
CA PRO A 399 -14.93 2.37 -8.81
C PRO A 399 -15.40 3.66 -8.12
N ASP A 400 -14.75 4.06 -7.03
CA ASP A 400 -15.29 4.99 -6.04
C ASP A 400 -14.78 6.44 -6.22
N ARG A 401 -15.14 7.07 -7.35
CA ARG A 401 -14.65 8.44 -7.63
C ARG A 401 -15.37 9.54 -6.86
N ALA A 402 -16.52 9.24 -6.28
CA ALA A 402 -17.38 10.22 -5.60
C ALA A 402 -17.33 10.12 -4.07
N GLY A 403 -16.62 9.14 -3.50
CA GLY A 403 -16.36 9.06 -2.06
C GLY A 403 -15.64 10.31 -1.55
N LYS A 404 -16.13 10.91 -0.47
CA LYS A 404 -15.59 12.18 0.07
C LYS A 404 -14.66 11.97 1.25
N VAL A 405 -14.83 10.87 1.97
CA VAL A 405 -14.02 10.52 3.14
C VAL A 405 -13.63 9.06 3.04
N LEU A 406 -12.33 8.79 3.04
CA LEU A 406 -11.81 7.45 3.26
C LEU A 406 -11.61 7.26 4.76
N ALA A 407 -12.51 6.54 5.41
CA ALA A 407 -12.34 6.14 6.80
C ALA A 407 -11.66 4.77 6.86
N ALA A 408 -10.72 4.60 7.79
CA ALA A 408 -10.16 3.29 8.06
C ALA A 408 -9.72 3.14 9.52
N PRO A 409 -10.32 2.21 10.26
CA PRO A 409 -9.78 1.74 11.51
C PRO A 409 -8.47 0.97 11.25
N LEU A 410 -7.37 1.39 11.88
CA LEU A 410 -6.07 0.72 11.84
C LEU A 410 -5.75 0.18 13.23
N MET A 411 -5.89 -1.13 13.38
CA MET A 411 -5.49 -1.85 14.57
C MET A 411 -3.98 -2.04 14.56
N SER A 412 -3.30 -1.65 15.65
CA SER A 412 -1.86 -1.82 15.85
C SER A 412 -1.61 -2.40 17.23
N TYR A 413 -0.99 -3.57 17.28
CA TYR A 413 -0.85 -4.35 18.51
C TYR A 413 0.41 -5.22 18.50
N PRO A 414 0.89 -5.71 19.67
CA PRO A 414 2.02 -6.62 19.75
C PRO A 414 1.80 -7.86 18.88
N ALA A 415 2.83 -8.30 18.18
CA ALA A 415 2.74 -9.43 17.28
C ALA A 415 2.41 -10.74 18.03
N ASN A 416 1.14 -11.12 18.01
CA ASN A 416 0.60 -12.28 18.69
C ASN A 416 -0.65 -12.80 17.96
N ALA A 417 -0.60 -14.05 17.47
CA ALA A 417 -1.70 -14.67 16.75
C ALA A 417 -3.00 -14.76 17.56
N SER A 418 -2.93 -14.81 18.90
CA SER A 418 -4.11 -14.80 19.77
C SER A 418 -4.84 -13.44 19.76
N LEU A 419 -4.10 -12.34 19.51
CA LEU A 419 -4.68 -11.00 19.41
C LEU A 419 -5.28 -10.73 18.02
N ASP A 420 -4.89 -11.51 17.00
CA ASP A 420 -5.42 -11.34 15.65
C ASP A 420 -6.95 -11.47 15.61
N THR A 421 -7.54 -12.50 16.26
CA THR A 421 -8.98 -12.70 16.26
C THR A 421 -9.73 -11.61 17.05
N VAL A 422 -9.15 -11.16 18.16
CA VAL A 422 -9.73 -10.05 18.94
C VAL A 422 -9.72 -8.76 18.13
N SER A 423 -8.63 -8.50 17.39
CA SER A 423 -8.53 -7.38 16.49
C SER A 423 -9.54 -7.46 15.34
N ASP A 424 -9.79 -8.65 14.78
CA ASP A 424 -10.79 -8.84 13.72
C ASP A 424 -12.19 -8.48 14.23
N GLY A 425 -12.58 -8.89 15.44
CA GLY A 425 -13.90 -8.52 15.99
C GLY A 425 -14.05 -7.01 16.20
N ILE A 426 -13.07 -6.37 16.82
CA ILE A 426 -13.14 -4.92 17.12
C ILE A 426 -13.15 -4.08 15.84
N ILE A 427 -12.27 -4.41 14.88
CA ILE A 427 -12.15 -3.63 13.64
C ILE A 427 -13.42 -3.75 12.79
N ASP A 428 -14.05 -4.93 12.80
CA ASP A 428 -15.32 -5.20 12.12
C ASP A 428 -16.47 -4.43 12.78
N ASP A 429 -16.56 -4.44 14.12
CA ASP A 429 -17.58 -3.67 14.85
C ASP A 429 -17.51 -2.16 14.56
N ILE A 430 -16.28 -1.60 14.49
CA ILE A 430 -16.07 -0.19 14.13
C ILE A 430 -16.50 0.05 12.67
N ARG A 431 -16.13 -0.84 11.75
CA ARG A 431 -16.53 -0.72 10.35
C ARG A 431 -18.04 -0.78 10.17
N ASP A 432 -18.69 -1.76 10.79
CA ASP A 432 -20.12 -1.99 10.65
C ASP A 432 -20.91 -0.80 11.23
N ALA A 433 -20.45 -0.21 12.32
CA ALA A 433 -21.02 1.03 12.86
C ALA A 433 -20.98 2.19 11.86
N LEU A 434 -19.88 2.35 11.13
CA LEU A 434 -19.73 3.41 10.12
C LEU A 434 -20.53 3.11 8.84
N VAL A 435 -20.60 1.84 8.41
CA VAL A 435 -21.42 1.41 7.28
C VAL A 435 -22.91 1.65 7.55
N GLU A 436 -23.39 1.35 8.75
CA GLU A 436 -24.79 1.57 9.16
C GLU A 436 -25.24 3.02 8.94
N GLY A 437 -24.40 3.99 9.30
CA GLY A 437 -24.69 5.43 9.15
C GLY A 437 -24.45 5.97 7.74
N SER A 438 -23.72 5.25 6.89
CA SER A 438 -23.41 5.70 5.52
C SER A 438 -24.64 5.72 4.59
N GLY A 439 -25.67 4.95 4.93
CA GLY A 439 -26.89 4.83 4.11
C GLY A 439 -26.70 4.09 2.79
N HIS A 440 -25.52 3.47 2.57
CA HIS A 440 -25.21 2.67 1.39
C HIS A 440 -24.45 1.38 1.77
N PRO A 441 -24.40 0.38 0.88
CA PRO A 441 -23.53 -0.79 1.08
C PRO A 441 -22.05 -0.38 1.23
N LEU A 442 -21.24 -1.25 1.84
CA LEU A 442 -19.80 -1.02 1.99
C LEU A 442 -19.14 -0.72 0.63
N VAL A 443 -18.43 0.40 0.56
CA VAL A 443 -17.52 0.71 -0.55
C VAL A 443 -16.10 0.69 0.01
N ALA A 444 -15.27 -0.18 -0.55
CA ALA A 444 -14.01 -0.59 0.03
C ALA A 444 -12.85 -0.21 -0.89
N TYR A 445 -11.95 0.65 -0.41
CA TYR A 445 -10.71 0.93 -1.11
C TYR A 445 -9.77 -0.29 -1.06
N VAL A 446 -9.53 -0.90 -2.22
CA VAL A 446 -8.81 -2.19 -2.34
C VAL A 446 -7.44 -2.22 -1.65
N ASN A 447 -6.70 -1.10 -1.62
CA ASN A 447 -5.38 -1.07 -0.98
C ASN A 447 -5.43 -1.20 0.54
N TYR A 448 -6.60 -0.97 1.12
CA TYR A 448 -6.86 -1.05 2.56
C TYR A 448 -7.73 -2.26 2.92
N ALA A 449 -8.18 -3.05 1.92
CA ALA A 449 -9.05 -4.19 2.12
C ALA A 449 -8.46 -5.20 3.10
N LYS A 450 -9.30 -5.68 4.00
CA LYS A 450 -8.95 -6.70 5.00
C LYS A 450 -8.99 -8.10 4.39
N GLY A 451 -9.92 -8.35 3.47
CA GLY A 451 -10.11 -9.63 2.80
C GLY A 451 -11.47 -10.28 2.93
N ASP A 452 -12.37 -9.63 3.66
CA ASP A 452 -13.76 -10.09 3.85
C ASP A 452 -14.76 -9.22 3.08
N GLU A 453 -14.29 -8.16 2.44
CA GLU A 453 -15.09 -7.31 1.58
C GLU A 453 -15.54 -8.07 0.33
N SER A 454 -16.75 -7.79 -0.14
CA SER A 454 -17.24 -8.37 -1.39
C SER A 454 -16.50 -7.79 -2.60
N LEU A 455 -16.53 -8.50 -3.73
CA LEU A 455 -15.94 -8.00 -4.97
C LEU A 455 -16.63 -6.72 -5.44
N GLU A 456 -17.94 -6.59 -5.22
CA GLU A 456 -18.71 -5.39 -5.53
C GLU A 456 -18.28 -4.20 -4.66
N ALA A 457 -18.01 -4.44 -3.37
CA ALA A 457 -17.52 -3.40 -2.47
C ALA A 457 -16.16 -2.86 -2.94
N MET A 458 -15.26 -3.73 -3.42
CA MET A 458 -13.91 -3.34 -3.84
C MET A 458 -13.83 -2.80 -5.28
N TYR A 459 -14.62 -3.37 -6.18
CA TYR A 459 -14.49 -3.15 -7.63
C TYR A 459 -15.77 -2.62 -8.28
N GLY A 460 -16.76 -2.18 -7.50
CA GLY A 460 -17.96 -1.53 -8.00
C GLY A 460 -19.18 -2.44 -8.07
N TYR A 461 -20.35 -1.85 -7.82
CA TYR A 461 -21.64 -2.53 -7.78
C TYR A 461 -22.30 -2.69 -9.16
N GLU A 462 -21.83 -1.93 -10.16
CA GLU A 462 -22.26 -2.09 -11.54
C GLU A 462 -21.70 -3.41 -12.16
N PRO A 463 -22.55 -4.28 -12.73
CA PRO A 463 -22.10 -5.60 -13.17
C PRO A 463 -20.98 -5.57 -14.22
N TRP A 464 -21.00 -4.58 -15.12
CA TRP A 464 -20.10 -4.54 -16.28
C TRP A 464 -18.63 -4.46 -15.90
N ARG A 465 -18.29 -3.82 -14.77
CA ARG A 465 -16.89 -3.61 -14.36
C ARG A 465 -16.28 -4.91 -13.87
N LEU A 466 -17.00 -5.64 -13.00
CA LEU A 466 -16.60 -6.96 -12.56
C LEU A 466 -16.60 -7.99 -13.69
N GLU A 467 -17.56 -7.94 -14.61
CA GLU A 467 -17.56 -8.80 -15.81
C GLU A 467 -16.32 -8.56 -16.67
N LYS A 468 -15.96 -7.29 -16.92
CA LYS A 468 -14.74 -6.93 -17.65
C LYS A 468 -13.49 -7.41 -16.92
N LEU A 469 -13.38 -7.17 -15.61
CA LEU A 469 -12.25 -7.59 -14.79
C LEU A 469 -12.08 -9.12 -14.80
N ARG A 470 -13.16 -9.89 -14.64
CA ARG A 470 -13.13 -11.36 -14.69
C ARG A 470 -12.70 -11.88 -16.07
N ARG A 471 -13.20 -11.27 -17.15
CA ARG A 471 -12.76 -11.60 -18.52
C ARG A 471 -11.25 -11.40 -18.67
N LEU A 472 -10.74 -10.23 -18.26
CA LEU A 472 -9.31 -9.92 -18.36
C LEU A 472 -8.48 -10.84 -17.45
N LYS A 473 -8.98 -11.19 -16.26
CA LYS A 473 -8.29 -12.13 -15.36
C LYS A 473 -8.13 -13.50 -16.01
N LYS A 474 -9.18 -14.00 -16.68
CA LYS A 474 -9.14 -15.25 -17.45
C LYS A 474 -8.16 -15.18 -18.64
N GLU A 475 -7.99 -14.01 -19.25
CA GLU A 475 -7.09 -13.80 -20.37
C GLU A 475 -5.62 -13.75 -19.94
N TYR A 476 -5.29 -12.94 -18.94
CA TYR A 476 -3.91 -12.63 -18.55
C TYR A 476 -3.37 -13.51 -17.42
N ASP A 477 -4.23 -14.10 -16.59
CA ASP A 477 -3.86 -15.01 -15.50
C ASP A 477 -4.91 -16.13 -15.28
N PRO A 478 -5.10 -17.02 -16.28
CA PRO A 478 -6.10 -18.10 -16.22
C PRO A 478 -5.87 -19.11 -15.09
N PHE A 479 -4.68 -19.13 -14.48
CA PHE A 479 -4.30 -20.08 -13.44
C PHE A 479 -4.25 -19.44 -12.04
N GLY A 480 -4.67 -18.18 -11.90
CA GLY A 480 -4.71 -17.49 -10.60
C GLY A 480 -3.35 -17.36 -9.92
N ARG A 481 -2.27 -17.12 -10.70
CA ARG A 481 -0.91 -16.91 -10.18
C ARG A 481 -0.81 -15.62 -9.35
N PHE A 482 -1.67 -14.65 -9.59
CA PHE A 482 -1.75 -13.38 -8.85
C PHE A 482 -3.00 -13.29 -7.97
N ASN A 483 -3.26 -14.29 -7.11
CA ASN A 483 -4.48 -14.37 -6.28
C ASN A 483 -4.25 -14.07 -4.78
N PHE A 484 -3.11 -13.49 -4.41
CA PHE A 484 -2.73 -13.26 -3.00
C PHE A 484 -3.06 -11.86 -2.47
N TYR A 485 -3.73 -11.03 -3.26
CA TYR A 485 -4.11 -9.66 -2.87
C TYR A 485 -5.41 -9.26 -3.58
N ALA A 486 -6.52 -9.24 -2.85
CA ALA A 486 -7.87 -8.91 -3.36
C ALA A 486 -8.19 -9.57 -4.73
N PRO A 487 -8.18 -10.92 -4.81
CA PRO A 487 -8.36 -11.63 -6.07
C PRO A 487 -9.74 -11.39 -6.68
N ILE A 488 -9.80 -11.19 -8.00
CA ILE A 488 -11.08 -10.97 -8.75
C ILE A 488 -11.89 -12.27 -8.92
N VAL A 489 -11.23 -13.44 -8.81
CA VAL A 489 -11.79 -14.79 -9.07
C VAL A 489 -11.35 -15.80 -8.03
#